data_AF-A0A7K3SBV2-F1
#
_entry.id   AF-A0A7K3SBV2-F1
#
_cell.length_a   1.000
_cell.length_b   1.000
_cell.length_c   1.000
_cell.angle_alpha   90.00
_cell.angle_beta   90.00
_cell.angle_gamma   90.00
#
_symmetry.space_group_name_H-M   'P 1'
#
loop_
_entity.id
_entity.type
_entity.pdbx_description
1 polymer ?
#
loop_
_entity_poly.entity_id
_entity_poly.type
_entity_poly.pdbx_seq_one_letter_code
_entity_poly.pdbx_strand_id
1 'polypeptide(L)'
;ARRVWIQPEDDVPHIRDPLTRLRDAVGLRPAQVLAAPDLTAAAAEVLCSDDLLLCSRAQAAELALAWHPIGEMTPRRGYALTVVADGNPLPMEARLGEAITRCLGADDPAGAGEGKAA
;
A
#
# COMPACT_ATOMS: atom_id res chain seq x y z
N ALA A 1 -2.53 10.89 -20.65
CA ALA A 1 -3.22 9.71 -20.10
C ALA A 1 -2.81 9.59 -18.65
N ARG A 2 -3.77 9.28 -17.77
CA ARG A 2 -3.53 9.21 -16.32
C ARG A 2 -2.49 8.15 -15.99
N ARG A 3 -1.63 8.45 -15.02
CA ARG A 3 -0.67 7.53 -14.40
C ARG A 3 -1.17 7.09 -13.03
N VAL A 4 -0.68 5.94 -12.59
CA VAL A 4 -0.85 5.41 -11.25
C VAL A 4 0.53 5.40 -10.59
N TRP A 5 0.69 6.19 -9.55
CA TRP A 5 1.89 6.28 -8.75
C TRP A 5 1.87 5.19 -7.67
N ILE A 6 2.98 4.47 -7.57
CA ILE A 6 3.29 3.51 -6.51
C ILE A 6 4.32 4.17 -5.59
N GLN A 7 4.14 4.04 -4.28
CA GLN A 7 5.07 4.57 -3.29
C GLN A 7 6.27 3.63 -3.12
N PRO A 8 7.42 4.09 -2.64
CA PRO A 8 8.55 3.20 -2.35
C PRO A 8 8.18 2.02 -1.44
N GLU A 9 7.28 2.25 -0.48
CA GLU A 9 6.76 1.22 0.42
C GLU A 9 5.99 0.11 -0.31
N ASP A 10 5.40 0.43 -1.46
CA ASP A 10 4.64 -0.50 -2.31
C ASP A 10 5.49 -1.08 -3.45
N ASP A 11 6.73 -0.60 -3.66
CA ASP A 11 7.66 -1.13 -4.67
C ASP A 11 8.34 -2.42 -4.17
N VAL A 12 7.52 -3.34 -3.70
CA VAL A 12 7.88 -4.68 -3.25
C VAL A 12 7.22 -5.72 -4.16
N PRO A 13 7.87 -6.86 -4.44
CA PRO A 13 7.40 -7.82 -5.45
C PRO A 13 5.93 -8.26 -5.27
N HIS A 14 5.50 -8.48 -4.03
CA HIS A 14 4.14 -8.97 -3.73
C HIS A 14 3.04 -7.93 -4.01
N ILE A 15 3.39 -6.65 -4.18
CA ILE A 15 2.46 -5.57 -4.57
C ILE A 15 2.69 -5.18 -6.04
N ARG A 16 3.94 -4.84 -6.39
CA ARG A 16 4.32 -4.37 -7.72
C ARG A 16 4.00 -5.39 -8.81
N ASP A 17 4.33 -6.66 -8.61
CA ASP A 17 4.26 -7.64 -9.70
C ASP A 17 2.80 -7.98 -10.06
N PRO A 18 1.86 -8.17 -9.11
CA PRO A 18 0.43 -8.19 -9.42
C PRO A 18 -0.07 -6.94 -10.15
N LEU A 19 0.32 -5.74 -9.72
CA LEU A 19 -0.09 -4.49 -10.37
C LEU A 19 0.44 -4.38 -11.80
N THR A 20 1.69 -4.77 -12.02
CA THR A 20 2.33 -4.80 -13.33
C THR A 20 1.63 -5.79 -14.26
N ARG A 21 1.28 -6.98 -13.76
CA ARG A 21 0.51 -7.97 -14.52
C ARG A 21 -0.90 -7.48 -14.85
N LEU A 22 -1.59 -6.82 -13.91
CA LEU A 22 -2.90 -6.24 -14.16
C LEU A 22 -2.84 -5.13 -15.21
N ARG A 23 -1.87 -4.22 -15.10
CA ARG A 23 -1.58 -3.18 -16.10
C ARG A 23 -1.45 -3.78 -17.50
N ASP A 24 -0.66 -4.83 -17.63
CA ASP A 24 -0.43 -5.49 -18.91
C ASP A 24 -1.70 -6.19 -19.43
N ALA A 25 -2.45 -6.85 -18.53
CA ALA A 25 -3.69 -7.55 -18.87
C ALA A 25 -4.80 -6.60 -19.36
N VAL A 26 -4.85 -5.36 -18.86
CA VAL A 26 -5.82 -4.33 -19.30
C VAL A 26 -5.30 -3.43 -20.42
N GLY A 27 -4.11 -3.71 -20.98
CA GLY A 27 -3.55 -2.99 -22.13
C GLY A 27 -3.02 -1.59 -21.81
N LEU A 28 -2.70 -1.29 -20.55
CA LEU A 28 -2.08 -0.02 -20.17
C LEU A 28 -0.59 -0.01 -20.54
N ARG A 29 -0.06 1.18 -20.84
CA ARG A 29 1.36 1.33 -21.16
C ARG A 29 2.24 1.16 -19.92
N PRO A 30 3.48 0.66 -20.05
CA PRO A 30 4.40 0.55 -18.92
C PRO A 30 4.57 1.86 -18.13
N ALA A 31 4.63 3.00 -18.83
CA ALA A 31 4.76 4.33 -18.22
C ALA A 31 3.49 4.86 -17.53
N GLN A 32 2.42 4.08 -17.44
CA GLN A 32 1.20 4.44 -16.71
C GLN A 32 1.15 3.88 -15.29
N VAL A 33 2.08 3.02 -14.90
CA VAL A 33 2.25 2.57 -13.51
C VAL A 33 3.72 2.74 -13.15
N LEU A 34 4.01 3.68 -12.25
CA LEU A 34 5.38 4.14 -11.97
C LEU A 34 5.61 4.22 -10.46
N ALA A 35 6.80 3.81 -10.01
CA ALA A 35 7.26 4.08 -8.66
C ALA A 35 7.71 5.54 -8.55
N ALA A 36 7.19 6.24 -7.55
CA ALA A 36 7.67 7.55 -7.15
C ALA A 36 8.91 7.41 -6.25
N PRO A 37 9.81 8.43 -6.21
CA PRO A 37 10.98 8.40 -5.33
C PRO A 37 10.60 8.46 -3.84
N ASP A 38 9.46 9.08 -3.53
CA ASP A 38 8.88 9.17 -2.19
C ASP A 38 7.38 9.53 -2.28
N LEU A 39 6.67 9.38 -1.15
CA LEU A 39 5.25 9.72 -1.05
C LEU A 39 4.98 11.20 -1.33
N THR A 40 5.86 12.11 -0.91
CA THR A 40 5.64 13.55 -1.10
C THR A 40 5.61 13.90 -2.58
N ALA A 41 6.56 13.37 -3.36
CA ALA A 41 6.61 13.52 -4.80
C ALA A 41 5.36 12.95 -5.47
N ALA A 42 4.93 11.74 -5.08
CA ALA A 42 3.73 11.12 -5.62
C ALA A 42 2.45 11.94 -5.31
N ALA A 43 2.32 12.42 -4.07
CA ALA A 43 1.19 13.23 -3.64
C ALA A 43 1.16 14.57 -4.37
N ALA A 44 2.30 15.23 -4.57
CA ALA A 44 2.39 16.47 -5.31
C ALA A 44 1.93 16.30 -6.77
N GLU A 45 2.34 15.21 -7.45
CA GLU A 45 1.88 14.90 -8.81
C GLU A 45 0.37 14.67 -8.87
N VAL A 46 -0.20 13.90 -7.94
CA VAL A 46 -1.66 13.62 -7.90
C VAL A 46 -2.48 14.86 -7.55
N LEU A 47 -2.00 15.71 -6.65
CA LEU A 47 -2.72 16.93 -6.27
C LEU A 47 -2.72 17.99 -7.39
N CYS A 48 -1.71 17.97 -8.26
CA CYS A 48 -1.55 18.93 -9.35
C CYS A 48 -2.04 18.40 -10.71
N SER A 49 -2.55 17.18 -10.77
CA SER A 49 -2.93 16.53 -12.02
C SER A 49 -4.13 15.61 -11.87
N ASP A 50 -4.39 14.84 -12.92
CA ASP A 50 -5.43 13.81 -13.00
C ASP A 50 -4.88 12.40 -12.69
N ASP A 51 -3.63 12.31 -12.24
CA ASP A 51 -2.99 11.04 -11.90
C ASP A 51 -3.56 10.45 -10.59
N LEU A 52 -3.25 9.18 -10.35
CA LEU A 52 -3.76 8.41 -9.22
C LEU A 52 -2.61 7.95 -8.34
N LEU A 53 -2.87 7.76 -7.04
CA LEU A 53 -1.94 7.19 -6.08
C LEU A 53 -2.46 5.85 -5.57
N LEU A 54 -1.63 4.80 -5.65
CA LEU A 54 -1.87 3.58 -4.91
C LEU A 54 -1.69 3.88 -3.41
N CYS A 55 -2.80 3.93 -2.67
CA CYS A 55 -2.79 4.24 -1.25
C CYS A 55 -3.92 3.51 -0.51
N SER A 56 -3.74 3.38 0.81
CA SER A 56 -4.80 2.92 1.69
C SER A 56 -5.91 3.97 1.80
N ARG A 57 -7.10 3.56 2.25
CA ARG A 57 -8.21 4.48 2.53
C ARG A 57 -7.84 5.53 3.58
N ALA A 58 -7.10 5.13 4.62
CA ALA A 58 -6.63 6.04 5.67
C ALA A 58 -5.68 7.09 5.09
N GLN A 59 -4.72 6.67 4.26
CA GLN A 59 -3.76 7.57 3.62
C GLN A 59 -4.44 8.54 2.65
N ALA A 60 -5.44 8.09 1.89
CA ALA A 60 -6.24 8.99 1.05
C ALA A 60 -6.95 10.06 1.90
N ALA A 61 -7.50 9.70 3.06
CA ALA A 61 -8.12 10.64 3.98
C ALA A 61 -7.10 11.66 4.55
N GLU A 62 -5.91 11.20 4.93
CA GLU A 62 -4.82 12.07 5.41
C GLU A 62 -4.36 13.08 4.35
N LEU A 63 -4.31 12.65 3.08
CA LEU A 63 -3.91 13.50 1.95
C LEU A 63 -5.07 14.29 1.32
N ALA A 64 -6.28 14.20 1.89
CA ALA A 64 -7.51 14.79 1.36
C ALA A 64 -7.82 14.38 -0.10
N LEU A 65 -7.51 13.15 -0.47
CA LEU A 65 -7.75 12.57 -1.79
C LEU A 65 -9.10 11.82 -1.84
N ALA A 66 -9.71 11.81 -3.02
CA ALA A 66 -10.84 10.92 -3.29
C ALA A 66 -10.37 9.46 -3.39
N TRP A 67 -10.92 8.58 -2.55
CA TRP A 67 -10.53 7.17 -2.52
C TRP A 67 -11.46 6.30 -3.38
N HIS A 68 -10.86 5.39 -4.14
CA HIS A 68 -11.56 4.39 -4.95
C HIS A 68 -10.91 3.00 -4.78
N PRO A 69 -11.70 1.92 -4.67
CA PRO A 69 -11.16 0.57 -4.65
C PRO A 69 -10.67 0.14 -6.04
N ILE A 70 -9.69 -0.77 -6.08
CA ILE A 70 -9.31 -1.49 -7.30
C ILE A 70 -10.22 -2.72 -7.42
N GLY A 71 -10.91 -2.88 -8.55
CA GLY A 71 -11.90 -3.95 -8.70
C GLY A 71 -11.30 -5.35 -8.82
N GLU A 72 -10.12 -5.43 -9.44
CA GLU A 72 -9.48 -6.69 -9.84
C GLU A 72 -8.54 -7.25 -8.78
N MET A 73 -8.17 -6.45 -7.77
CA MET A 73 -7.28 -6.88 -6.70
C MET A 73 -7.41 -6.05 -5.43
N THR A 74 -7.07 -6.66 -4.31
CA THR A 74 -6.98 -6.02 -2.99
C THR A 74 -5.55 -6.13 -2.46
N PRO A 75 -4.62 -5.25 -2.86
CA PRO A 75 -3.25 -5.27 -2.37
C PRO A 75 -3.23 -5.03 -0.85
N ARG A 76 -2.38 -5.77 -0.13
CA ARG A 76 -2.21 -5.64 1.33
C ARG A 76 -0.75 -5.43 1.65
N ARG A 77 -0.44 -4.33 2.34
CA ARG A 77 0.89 -4.08 2.89
C ARG A 77 1.11 -4.97 4.11
N GLY A 78 2.17 -5.77 4.09
CA GLY A 78 2.65 -6.53 5.25
C GLY A 78 3.84 -5.84 5.88
N TYR A 79 3.86 -5.74 7.21
CA TYR A 79 4.98 -5.19 7.97
C TYR A 79 5.62 -6.29 8.81
N ALA A 80 6.94 -6.42 8.71
CA ALA A 80 7.72 -7.28 9.59
C ALA A 80 8.43 -6.40 10.62
N LEU A 81 8.28 -6.75 11.90
CA LEU A 81 9.00 -6.13 12.99
C LEU A 81 10.20 -6.99 13.37
N THR A 82 11.38 -6.37 13.41
CA THR A 82 12.61 -7.00 13.88
C THR A 82 13.21 -6.15 14.98
N VAL A 83 13.59 -6.77 16.10
CA VAL A 83 14.26 -6.09 17.22
C VAL A 83 15.73 -6.47 17.25
N VAL A 84 16.62 -5.47 17.27
CA VAL A 84 18.05 -5.67 17.47
C VAL A 84 18.35 -5.55 18.97
N ALA A 85 18.70 -6.67 19.62
CA ALA A 85 19.03 -6.73 21.03
C ALA A 85 20.19 -7.71 21.28
N ASP A 86 20.97 -7.49 22.34
CA ASP A 86 22.06 -8.38 22.77
C ASP A 86 21.57 -9.73 23.36
N GLY A 87 20.26 -10.01 23.29
CA GLY A 87 19.60 -11.20 23.83
C GLY A 87 18.39 -11.61 22.98
N ASN A 88 17.53 -12.51 23.49
CA ASN A 88 16.38 -13.01 22.72
C ASN A 88 15.38 -11.87 22.41
N PRO A 89 15.18 -11.49 21.13
CA PRO A 89 14.30 -10.39 20.76
C PRO A 89 12.82 -10.78 20.81
N LEU A 90 12.48 -12.07 20.77
CA LEU A 90 11.10 -12.55 20.59
C LEU A 90 10.08 -11.97 21.57
N PRO A 91 10.36 -11.84 22.89
CA PRO A 91 9.40 -11.24 23.82
C PRO A 91 9.13 -9.76 23.52
N MET A 92 10.14 -9.02 23.07
CA MET A 92 9.99 -7.61 22.69
C MET A 92 9.29 -7.48 21.34
N GLU A 93 9.65 -8.31 20.36
CA GLU A 93 8.98 -8.36 19.06
C GLU A 93 7.49 -8.66 19.22
N ALA A 94 7.11 -9.64 20.04
CA ALA A 94 5.71 -9.96 20.30
C ALA A 94 4.97 -8.78 20.94
N ARG A 95 5.53 -8.18 22.00
CA ARG A 95 4.88 -7.08 22.73
C ARG A 95 4.76 -5.82 21.89
N LEU A 96 5.81 -5.46 21.16
CA LEU A 96 5.83 -4.27 20.30
C LEU A 96 5.02 -4.51 19.02
N GLY A 97 5.02 -5.73 18.50
CA GLY A 97 4.20 -6.14 17.35
C GLY A 97 2.72 -5.85 17.61
N GLU A 98 2.18 -6.29 18.74
CA GLU A 98 0.78 -6.01 19.10
C GLU A 98 0.49 -4.49 19.20
N ALA A 99 1.40 -3.73 19.79
CA ALA A 99 1.24 -2.28 19.90
C ALA A 99 1.29 -1.58 18.52
N ILE A 100 2.20 -2.01 17.63
CA ILE A 100 2.33 -1.47 16.29
C ILE A 100 1.14 -1.84 15.42
N THR A 101 0.65 -3.09 15.47
CA THR A 101 -0.55 -3.53 14.72
C THR A 101 -1.74 -2.62 15.04
N ARG A 102 -1.94 -2.28 16.32
CA ARG A 102 -2.98 -1.35 16.76
C ARG A 102 -2.78 0.05 16.20
N CYS A 103 -1.56 0.59 16.26
CA CYS A 103 -1.25 1.91 15.71
C CYS A 103 -1.42 1.99 14.19
N LEU A 104 -1.16 0.88 13.48
CA LEU A 104 -1.37 0.78 12.04
C LEU A 104 -2.84 0.51 11.65
N GLY A 105 -3.73 0.34 12.64
CA GLY A 105 -5.13 -0.02 12.41
C GLY A 105 -5.32 -1.39 11.78
N ALA A 106 -4.31 -2.26 11.85
CA ALA A 106 -4.35 -3.61 11.27
C ALA A 106 -5.23 -4.58 12.10
N ASP A 107 -5.69 -4.16 13.28
CA ASP A 107 -6.69 -4.86 14.09
C ASP A 107 -8.14 -4.58 13.64
N ASP A 108 -8.37 -3.64 12.70
CA ASP A 108 -9.72 -3.29 12.24
C ASP A 108 -10.28 -4.35 11.28
N PRO A 109 -11.37 -5.07 11.64
CA PRO A 109 -11.99 -6.05 10.76
C PRO A 109 -12.56 -5.44 9.47
N ALA A 110 -12.79 -4.12 9.39
CA ALA A 110 -13.16 -3.45 8.14
C ALA A 110 -12.01 -3.41 7.11
N GLY A 111 -10.75 -3.59 7.55
CA GLY A 111 -9.58 -3.78 6.70
C GLY A 111 -9.39 -5.22 6.23
N ALA A 112 -10.01 -6.19 6.91
CA ALA A 112 -10.07 -7.59 6.49
C ALA A 112 -11.19 -7.76 5.44
N GLY A 113 -11.05 -7.07 4.30
CA GLY A 113 -12.00 -7.14 3.19
C GLY A 113 -12.48 -8.57 2.97
N GLU A 114 -13.80 -8.71 3.03
CA GLU A 114 -14.59 -9.94 2.94
C GLU A 114 -14.09 -10.81 1.78
N GLY A 115 -13.20 -11.75 2.09
CA GLY A 115 -12.95 -12.91 1.26
C GLY A 115 -14.14 -13.86 1.38
N LYS A 116 -15.33 -13.45 0.92
CA LYS A 116 -16.39 -14.41 0.66
C LYS A 116 -16.09 -15.06 -0.68
N ALA A 117 -15.45 -16.23 -0.60
CA ALA A 117 -15.36 -17.15 -1.71
C ALA A 117 -16.77 -17.40 -2.27
N ALA A 118 -16.92 -17.13 -3.57
CA ALA A 118 -18.00 -17.67 -4.38
C ALA A 118 -17.60 -19.07 -4.85
#